data_AF-A0A2W5Z524-F1
#
_entry.id   AF-A0A2W5Z524-F1
#
_cell.length_a   1.000
_cell.length_b   1.000
_cell.length_c   1.000
_cell.angle_alpha   90.00
_cell.angle_beta   90.00
_cell.angle_gamma   90.00
#
_symmetry.space_group_name_H-M   'P 1'
#
loop_
_entity.id
_entity.type
_entity.pdbx_description
1 polymer ?
#
loop_
_entity_poly.entity_id
_entity_poly.type
_entity_poly.pdbx_seq_one_letter_code
_entity_poly.pdbx_strand_id
1 'polypeptide(L)'
;MPVHRITCSVLPARRPIVALLAVAFAASPTAALSNATSPATLALDHACYDQTTSAQRTPVVITGSGFASGESVGVRAGGIALGTANADQNGSFMVTATVPTLSTASSPIPLVRHFTLQALDETTGTTIPIAPARLTVATLALSVLPPRASPSQLVTFRATGLISATGTVGTLFAHYLFHGHLIRTVSLGTLGRCGNITVDRPLLPTRARRGAWRIQFDQSHAYSPHTTPRISDTLTIS
;
A
#
# COMPACT_ATOMS: atom_id res chain seq x y z
N MET A 1 10.65 19.59 -46.57
CA MET A 1 10.82 19.07 -47.95
C MET A 1 11.72 17.85 -47.88
N PRO A 2 11.47 16.70 -48.54
CA PRO A 2 10.34 16.29 -49.36
C PRO A 2 9.59 15.04 -48.84
N VAL A 3 8.37 14.89 -49.34
CA VAL A 3 7.50 13.70 -49.37
C VAL A 3 7.97 12.78 -50.50
N HIS A 4 7.84 11.44 -50.40
CA HIS A 4 7.57 10.45 -51.49
C HIS A 4 7.41 9.06 -50.84
N ARG A 5 6.22 8.42 -50.75
CA ARG A 5 5.36 7.70 -51.72
C ARG A 5 5.98 6.49 -52.46
N ILE A 6 5.54 5.31 -52.01
CA ILE A 6 4.98 4.11 -52.69
C ILE A 6 5.59 3.66 -54.03
N THR A 7 5.92 2.37 -54.11
CA THR A 7 5.66 1.54 -55.32
C THR A 7 5.24 0.11 -54.95
N CYS A 8 4.14 -0.32 -55.57
CA CYS A 8 3.66 -1.71 -55.64
C CYS A 8 4.54 -2.53 -56.60
N SER A 9 4.64 -3.84 -56.32
CA SER A 9 5.03 -4.84 -57.30
C SER A 9 4.01 -5.97 -57.29
N VAL A 10 3.15 -6.00 -58.30
CA VAL A 10 2.37 -7.18 -58.67
C VAL A 10 3.11 -7.84 -59.82
N LEU A 11 3.41 -9.14 -59.71
CA LEU A 11 3.72 -9.96 -60.87
C LEU A 11 2.86 -11.25 -60.87
N PRO A 12 2.40 -11.71 -62.04
CA PRO A 12 1.45 -12.79 -62.18
C PRO A 12 2.10 -14.13 -62.59
N ALA A 13 1.21 -15.11 -62.74
CA ALA A 13 1.24 -16.23 -63.71
C ALA A 13 1.71 -17.62 -63.23
N ARG A 14 0.68 -18.42 -62.90
CA ARG A 14 0.36 -19.76 -63.43
C ARG A 14 1.53 -20.70 -63.79
N ARG A 15 1.47 -21.94 -63.29
CA ARG A 15 0.94 -23.11 -64.03
C ARG A 15 0.85 -24.37 -63.13
N PRO A 16 0.03 -25.37 -63.53
CA PRO A 16 -0.35 -26.51 -62.71
C PRO A 16 0.63 -27.68 -62.84
N ILE A 17 0.43 -28.76 -62.06
CA ILE A 17 0.38 -30.18 -62.47
C ILE A 17 0.74 -31.09 -61.28
N VAL A 18 0.04 -32.24 -61.26
CA VAL A 18 0.24 -33.51 -60.55
C VAL A 18 -0.34 -33.65 -59.15
N ALA A 19 -1.50 -34.32 -59.14
CA ALA A 19 -1.99 -35.10 -58.03
C ALA A 19 -1.08 -36.32 -57.79
N LEU A 20 -0.68 -36.52 -56.53
CA LEU A 20 -0.20 -37.80 -56.04
C LEU A 20 -0.88 -38.06 -54.70
N LEU A 21 -1.80 -39.03 -54.71
CA LEU A 21 -2.42 -39.58 -53.52
C LEU A 21 -1.33 -40.20 -52.63
N ALA A 22 -1.19 -39.67 -51.42
CA ALA A 22 -0.59 -40.38 -50.30
C ALA A 22 -1.61 -40.36 -49.16
N VAL A 23 -2.23 -41.52 -48.91
CA VAL A 23 -3.06 -41.75 -47.72
C VAL A 23 -2.11 -41.84 -46.53
N ALA A 24 -1.84 -40.71 -45.90
CA ALA A 24 -1.17 -40.65 -44.60
C ALA A 24 -2.24 -40.79 -43.51
N PHE A 25 -2.10 -41.83 -42.68
CA PHE A 25 -2.85 -42.00 -41.43
C PHE A 25 -2.72 -40.71 -40.61
N ALA A 26 -3.80 -39.94 -40.52
CA ALA A 26 -3.88 -38.76 -39.69
C ALA A 26 -3.95 -39.20 -38.22
N ALA A 27 -2.79 -39.46 -37.61
CA ALA A 27 -2.68 -39.44 -36.16
C ALA A 27 -2.93 -37.99 -35.73
N SER A 28 -4.17 -37.70 -35.33
CA SER A 28 -4.52 -36.40 -34.74
C SER A 28 -3.64 -36.22 -33.51
N PRO A 29 -2.73 -35.23 -33.45
CA PRO A 29 -2.13 -34.88 -32.19
C PRO A 29 -3.26 -34.36 -31.31
N THR A 30 -3.71 -35.16 -30.35
CA THR A 30 -4.41 -34.65 -29.17
C THR A 30 -3.42 -33.73 -28.47
N ALA A 31 -3.38 -32.47 -28.90
CA ALA A 31 -2.74 -31.41 -28.16
C ALA A 31 -3.44 -31.37 -26.81
N ALA A 32 -2.78 -31.93 -25.79
CA ALA A 32 -3.22 -31.77 -24.42
C ALA A 32 -3.29 -30.26 -24.17
N LEU A 33 -4.51 -29.74 -24.06
CA LEU A 33 -4.74 -28.40 -23.57
C LEU A 33 -4.28 -28.41 -22.12
N SER A 34 -3.05 -27.99 -21.89
CA SER A 34 -2.58 -27.65 -20.56
C SER A 34 -3.46 -26.51 -20.09
N ASN A 35 -4.46 -26.82 -19.26
CA ASN A 35 -5.18 -25.80 -18.51
C ASN A 35 -4.13 -25.04 -17.73
N ALA A 36 -3.83 -23.82 -18.14
CA ALA A 36 -2.97 -22.92 -17.38
C ALA A 36 -3.69 -22.66 -16.06
N THR A 37 -3.36 -23.45 -15.03
CA THR A 37 -3.82 -23.19 -13.67
C THR A 37 -3.31 -21.81 -13.32
N SER A 38 -4.24 -20.87 -13.14
CA SER A 38 -3.87 -19.52 -12.72
C SER A 38 -3.11 -19.64 -11.40
N PRO A 39 -2.02 -18.86 -11.21
CA PRO A 39 -1.26 -18.91 -9.97
C PRO A 39 -2.18 -18.56 -8.80
N ALA A 40 -1.97 -19.21 -7.66
CA ALA A 40 -2.67 -18.87 -6.43
C ALA A 40 -2.48 -17.38 -6.10
N THR A 41 -3.43 -16.77 -5.40
CA THR A 41 -3.42 -15.34 -5.11
C THR A 41 -3.55 -15.09 -3.62
N LEU A 42 -2.91 -14.01 -3.16
CA LEU A 42 -3.12 -13.44 -1.84
C LEU A 42 -3.67 -12.02 -1.99
N ALA A 43 -4.74 -11.72 -1.26
CA ALA A 43 -5.34 -10.41 -1.19
C ALA A 43 -5.34 -9.89 0.25
N LEU A 44 -5.39 -8.57 0.37
CA LEU A 44 -5.37 -7.82 1.63
C LEU A 44 -6.66 -7.01 1.71
N ASP A 45 -7.23 -6.88 2.91
CA ASP A 45 -8.45 -6.07 3.13
C ASP A 45 -8.20 -4.57 2.98
N HIS A 46 -6.96 -4.13 3.24
CA HIS A 46 -6.55 -2.75 3.04
C HIS A 46 -5.32 -2.59 2.14
N ALA A 47 -5.30 -1.43 1.49
CA ALA A 47 -4.22 -0.96 0.66
C ALA A 47 -2.93 -0.67 1.44
N CYS A 48 -3.06 -0.22 2.69
CA CYS A 48 -1.97 0.16 3.56
C CYS A 48 -2.44 0.05 5.02
N TYR A 49 -1.50 -0.27 5.91
CA TYR A 49 -1.75 -0.43 7.34
C TYR A 49 -0.86 0.52 8.13
N ASP A 50 -1.37 1.05 9.22
CA ASP A 50 -0.61 1.89 10.13
C ASP A 50 -0.05 1.09 11.31
N GLN A 51 1.08 1.56 11.80
CA GLN A 51 1.68 1.19 13.06
C GLN A 51 1.76 2.45 13.92
N THR A 52 0.88 2.56 14.91
CA THR A 52 0.91 3.68 15.85
C THR A 52 2.03 3.51 16.88
N THR A 53 2.24 2.28 17.36
CA THR A 53 3.38 1.90 18.20
C THR A 53 3.77 0.45 17.90
N SER A 54 4.90 -0.01 18.44
CA SER A 54 5.24 -1.45 18.34
C SER A 54 4.17 -2.37 18.96
N ALA A 55 3.43 -1.86 19.96
CA ALA A 55 2.37 -2.59 20.65
C ALA A 55 0.98 -2.42 20.02
N GLN A 56 0.71 -1.30 19.36
CA GLN A 56 -0.56 -1.00 18.71
C GLN A 56 -0.38 -1.01 17.19
N ARG A 57 -0.88 -2.09 16.59
CA ARG A 57 -0.76 -2.40 15.16
C ARG A 57 -2.14 -2.76 14.62
N THR A 58 -2.47 -2.21 13.45
CA THR A 58 -3.73 -2.52 12.79
C THR A 58 -3.72 -4.00 12.35
N PRO A 59 -4.75 -4.78 12.70
CA PRO A 59 -4.86 -6.16 12.23
C PRO A 59 -4.99 -6.16 10.71
N VAL A 60 -4.34 -7.13 10.08
CA VAL A 60 -4.42 -7.36 8.63
C VAL A 60 -5.19 -8.65 8.38
N VAL A 61 -6.18 -8.58 7.48
CA VAL A 61 -6.89 -9.76 6.99
C VAL A 61 -6.33 -10.13 5.63
N ILE A 62 -5.82 -11.35 5.55
CA ILE A 62 -5.21 -11.91 4.35
C ILE A 62 -6.12 -13.02 3.85
N THR A 63 -6.56 -12.91 2.60
CA THR A 63 -7.35 -13.94 1.94
C THR A 63 -6.55 -14.61 0.84
N GLY A 64 -6.67 -15.92 0.73
CA GLY A 64 -6.04 -16.73 -0.30
C GLY A 64 -7.06 -17.36 -1.23
N SER A 65 -6.69 -17.57 -2.49
CA SER A 65 -7.46 -18.38 -3.45
C SER A 65 -6.55 -19.11 -4.45
N GLY A 66 -7.02 -20.24 -4.98
CA GLY A 66 -6.28 -21.06 -5.95
C GLY A 66 -5.29 -22.03 -5.31
N PHE A 67 -5.42 -22.32 -4.01
CA PHE A 67 -4.63 -23.30 -3.27
C PHE A 67 -5.22 -24.70 -3.40
N ALA A 68 -4.46 -25.75 -3.09
CA ALA A 68 -5.01 -27.10 -3.08
C ALA A 68 -5.96 -27.27 -1.88
N SER A 69 -7.08 -27.97 -2.05
CA SER A 69 -8.04 -28.22 -0.96
C SER A 69 -7.37 -28.93 0.21
N GLY A 70 -7.51 -28.40 1.43
CA GLY A 70 -6.90 -28.94 2.64
C GLY A 70 -5.41 -28.64 2.81
N GLU A 71 -4.79 -27.90 1.88
CA GLU A 71 -3.38 -27.50 1.98
C GLU A 71 -3.15 -26.58 3.19
N SER A 72 -2.14 -26.89 4.00
CA SER A 72 -1.74 -26.08 5.15
C SER A 72 -0.83 -24.95 4.69
N VAL A 73 -1.41 -23.76 4.49
CA VAL A 73 -0.72 -22.59 3.94
C VAL A 73 -0.21 -21.67 5.04
N GLY A 74 1.10 -21.46 5.08
CA GLY A 74 1.77 -20.44 5.85
C GLY A 74 1.97 -19.15 5.06
N VAL A 75 1.57 -18.02 5.64
CA VAL A 75 1.72 -16.70 5.02
C VAL A 75 2.89 -15.96 5.64
N ARG A 76 3.76 -15.40 4.80
CA ARG A 76 4.92 -14.61 5.22
C ARG A 76 4.98 -13.26 4.53
N ALA A 77 5.55 -12.27 5.21
CA ALA A 77 5.85 -10.94 4.67
C ALA A 77 7.34 -10.64 4.83
N GLY A 78 8.08 -10.62 3.73
CA GLY A 78 9.54 -10.41 3.76
C GLY A 78 10.27 -11.41 4.70
N GLY A 79 9.86 -12.67 4.68
CA GLY A 79 10.39 -13.74 5.53
C GLY A 79 9.77 -13.84 6.93
N ILE A 80 9.03 -12.82 7.39
CA ILE A 80 8.36 -12.80 8.69
C ILE A 80 7.06 -13.59 8.61
N ALA A 81 6.88 -14.58 9.49
CA ALA A 81 5.64 -15.34 9.58
C ALA A 81 4.49 -14.45 10.08
N LEU A 82 3.39 -14.41 9.32
CA LEU A 82 2.18 -13.69 9.67
C LEU A 82 1.11 -14.60 10.28
N GLY A 83 1.03 -15.84 9.79
CA GLY A 83 0.10 -16.85 10.30
C GLY A 83 -0.03 -18.05 9.35
N THR A 84 -0.84 -19.01 9.75
CA THR A 84 -1.11 -20.24 8.99
C THR A 84 -2.62 -20.49 8.91
N ALA A 85 -3.09 -21.09 7.82
CA ALA A 85 -4.47 -21.54 7.65
C ALA A 85 -4.54 -22.71 6.68
N ASN A 86 -5.58 -23.54 6.82
CA ASN A 86 -5.88 -24.58 5.86
C ASN A 86 -6.80 -24.03 4.77
N ALA A 87 -6.47 -24.32 3.51
CA ALA A 87 -7.37 -24.05 2.40
C ALA A 87 -8.63 -24.91 2.49
N ASP A 88 -9.78 -24.31 2.24
CA ASP A 88 -11.07 -24.98 2.18
C ASP A 88 -11.22 -25.84 0.90
N GLN A 89 -12.39 -26.43 0.71
CA GLN A 89 -12.69 -27.27 -0.46
C GLN A 89 -12.59 -26.53 -1.80
N ASN A 90 -12.69 -25.19 -1.78
CA ASN A 90 -12.57 -24.33 -2.96
C ASN A 90 -11.15 -23.81 -3.15
N GLY A 91 -10.19 -24.21 -2.31
CA GLY A 91 -8.82 -23.70 -2.36
C GLY A 91 -8.68 -22.28 -1.81
N SER A 92 -9.59 -21.87 -0.92
CA SER A 92 -9.61 -20.54 -0.31
C SER A 92 -9.30 -20.60 1.18
N PHE A 93 -8.71 -19.53 1.72
CA PHE A 93 -8.50 -19.41 3.16
C PHE A 93 -8.52 -17.94 3.61
N MET A 94 -8.57 -17.75 4.92
CA MET A 94 -8.43 -16.45 5.57
C MET A 94 -7.50 -16.54 6.79
N VAL A 95 -6.59 -15.58 6.94
CA VAL A 95 -5.72 -15.41 8.10
C VAL A 95 -5.88 -13.98 8.61
N THR A 96 -6.07 -13.81 9.91
CA THR A 96 -5.92 -12.52 10.59
C THR A 96 -4.55 -12.49 11.25
N ALA A 97 -3.75 -11.48 10.92
CA ALA A 97 -2.40 -11.32 11.43
C ALA A 97 -2.15 -9.90 11.91
N THR A 98 -0.99 -9.69 12.53
CA THR A 98 -0.51 -8.34 12.87
C THR A 98 0.62 -7.96 11.92
N VAL A 99 0.64 -6.72 11.44
CA VAL A 99 1.68 -6.25 10.53
C VAL A 99 3.09 -6.31 11.16
N PRO A 100 4.15 -6.49 10.35
CA PRO A 100 5.52 -6.43 10.83
C PRO A 100 5.85 -5.11 11.52
N THR A 101 6.65 -5.17 12.59
CA THR A 101 7.09 -3.97 13.30
C THR A 101 8.12 -3.19 12.49
N LEU A 102 7.82 -1.95 12.18
CA LEU A 102 8.76 -0.96 11.72
C LEU A 102 9.52 -0.44 12.95
N SER A 103 10.77 -0.84 13.11
CA SER A 103 11.64 -0.26 14.14
C SER A 103 11.83 1.22 13.84
N THR A 104 11.15 2.07 14.59
CA THR A 104 11.54 3.47 14.73
C THR A 104 12.43 3.53 15.95
N ALA A 105 13.62 4.14 15.81
CA ALA A 105 14.37 4.60 16.97
C ALA A 105 13.46 5.46 17.88
N SER A 106 13.93 5.83 19.07
CA SER A 106 13.22 6.55 20.14
C SER A 106 12.35 7.78 19.75
N SER A 107 12.39 8.24 18.49
CA SER A 107 11.42 9.17 17.91
C SER A 107 10.68 8.57 16.70
N PRO A 108 9.35 8.69 16.63
CA PRO A 108 8.58 8.27 15.45
C PRO A 108 8.96 9.12 14.24
N ILE A 109 9.59 8.49 13.23
CA ILE A 109 9.94 9.13 11.96
C ILE A 109 8.89 8.70 10.92
N PRO A 110 8.39 9.62 10.07
CA PRO A 110 7.53 9.26 8.96
C PRO A 110 8.20 8.24 8.02
N LEU A 111 7.63 7.04 7.94
CA LEU A 111 8.20 5.91 7.20
C LEU A 111 7.10 5.05 6.58
N VAL A 112 7.33 4.61 5.34
CA VAL A 112 6.53 3.59 4.65
C VAL A 112 7.46 2.45 4.22
N ARG A 113 7.01 1.21 4.42
CA ARG A 113 7.75 -0.01 4.05
C ARG A 113 6.83 -0.96 3.30
N HIS A 114 7.40 -1.66 2.33
CA HIS A 114 6.71 -2.67 1.54
C HIS A 114 7.33 -4.04 1.83
N PHE A 115 6.48 -5.03 2.02
CA PHE A 115 6.86 -6.42 2.21
C PHE A 115 6.22 -7.25 1.10
N THR A 116 7.03 -8.05 0.41
CA THR A 116 6.51 -9.06 -0.52
C THR A 116 5.83 -10.16 0.28
N LEU A 117 4.59 -10.49 -0.09
CA LEU A 117 3.89 -11.64 0.49
C LEU A 117 4.38 -12.93 -0.16
N GLN A 118 4.42 -13.99 0.63
CA GLN A 118 4.79 -15.33 0.21
C GLN A 118 3.83 -16.33 0.86
N ALA A 119 3.52 -17.39 0.12
CA ALA A 119 2.81 -18.56 0.63
C ALA A 119 3.78 -19.74 0.71
N LEU A 120 3.66 -20.52 1.78
CA LEU A 120 4.47 -21.69 2.07
C LEU A 120 3.53 -22.85 2.36
N ASP A 121 3.82 -24.04 1.85
CA ASP A 121 3.21 -25.26 2.38
C ASP A 121 3.96 -25.62 3.67
N GLU A 122 3.28 -25.50 4.81
CA GLU A 122 3.87 -25.75 6.14
C GLU A 122 4.16 -27.24 6.37
N THR A 123 3.58 -28.14 5.58
CA THR A 123 3.84 -29.59 5.66
C THR A 123 5.19 -29.94 5.05
N THR A 124 5.50 -29.34 3.91
CA THR A 124 6.70 -29.65 3.11
C THR A 124 7.81 -28.62 3.25
N GLY A 125 7.48 -27.42 3.76
CA GLY A 125 8.39 -26.28 3.83
C GLY A 125 8.71 -25.66 2.46
N THR A 126 7.91 -25.94 1.42
CA THR A 126 8.14 -25.40 0.07
C THR A 126 7.32 -24.16 -0.21
N THR A 127 7.89 -23.22 -0.97
CA THR A 127 7.19 -21.99 -1.37
C THR A 127 6.16 -22.30 -2.45
N ILE A 128 4.92 -21.88 -2.22
CA ILE A 128 3.82 -22.02 -3.17
C ILE A 128 3.89 -20.84 -4.15
N PRO A 129 3.92 -21.06 -5.47
CA PRO A 129 3.90 -19.99 -6.45
C PRO A 129 2.60 -19.19 -6.37
N ILE A 130 2.71 -17.88 -6.16
CA ILE A 130 1.56 -16.96 -6.10
C ILE A 130 1.75 -15.78 -7.03
N ALA A 131 0.63 -15.16 -7.42
CA ALA A 131 0.65 -13.84 -8.04
C ALA A 131 1.31 -12.81 -7.10
N PRO A 132 2.07 -11.83 -7.61
CA PRO A 132 2.74 -10.85 -6.78
C PRO A 132 1.76 -10.04 -5.91
N ALA A 133 1.94 -10.11 -4.59
CA ALA A 133 1.18 -9.33 -3.63
C ALA A 133 2.12 -8.61 -2.66
N ARG A 134 1.74 -7.41 -2.21
CA ARG A 134 2.56 -6.55 -1.34
C ARG A 134 1.77 -6.05 -0.15
N LEU A 135 2.28 -6.34 1.05
CA LEU A 135 1.85 -5.70 2.28
C LEU A 135 2.59 -4.36 2.42
N THR A 136 1.84 -3.26 2.60
CA THR A 136 2.44 -1.93 2.83
C THR A 136 2.09 -1.45 4.23
N VAL A 137 3.12 -1.06 4.99
CA VAL A 137 2.99 -0.62 6.39
C VAL A 137 3.60 0.77 6.52
N ALA A 138 2.93 1.64 7.26
CA ALA A 138 3.37 3.01 7.53
C ALA A 138 3.41 3.28 9.04
N THR A 139 4.37 4.07 9.50
CA THR A 139 4.40 4.57 10.89
C THR A 139 3.41 5.73 11.03
N LEU A 140 2.63 5.78 12.11
CA LEU A 140 1.88 7.00 12.44
C LEU A 140 2.86 8.02 13.02
N ALA A 141 3.30 8.96 12.19
CA ALA A 141 4.34 9.89 12.57
C ALA A 141 4.22 11.20 11.79
N LEU A 142 4.73 12.26 12.41
CA LEU A 142 4.86 13.59 11.83
C LEU A 142 6.28 14.09 12.12
N SER A 143 6.88 14.75 11.14
CA SER A 143 8.08 15.56 11.34
C SER A 143 7.94 16.93 10.72
N VAL A 144 8.65 17.89 11.31
CA VAL A 144 8.70 19.29 10.86
C VAL A 144 10.14 19.65 10.56
N LEU A 145 10.40 20.17 9.37
CA LEU A 145 11.74 20.59 8.93
C LEU A 145 11.76 22.08 8.56
N PRO A 146 12.71 22.88 9.08
CA PRO A 146 13.62 22.54 10.18
C PRO A 146 12.86 22.35 11.51
N PRO A 147 13.43 21.59 12.48
CA PRO A 147 12.79 21.35 13.78
C PRO A 147 12.71 22.60 14.67
N ARG A 148 13.44 23.66 14.31
CA ARG A 148 13.36 24.99 14.92
C ARG A 148 13.17 26.01 13.81
N ALA A 149 12.11 26.78 13.88
CA ALA A 149 11.77 27.81 12.92
C ALA A 149 11.08 28.97 13.62
N SER A 150 11.16 30.16 13.03
CA SER A 150 10.33 31.28 13.49
C SER A 150 8.84 31.01 13.15
N PRO A 151 7.87 31.59 13.88
CA PRO A 151 6.46 31.24 13.67
C PRO A 151 5.94 31.44 12.24
N SER A 152 6.40 32.47 11.53
CA SER A 152 5.99 32.76 10.16
C SER A 152 6.84 32.07 9.09
N GLN A 153 7.93 31.41 9.47
CA GLN A 153 8.81 30.72 8.53
C GLN A 153 8.11 29.50 7.94
N LEU A 154 8.31 29.27 6.65
CA LEU A 154 7.88 28.05 5.99
C LEU A 154 8.67 26.86 6.52
N VAL A 155 7.94 25.83 6.92
CA VAL A 155 8.47 24.54 7.33
C VAL A 155 7.83 23.45 6.49
N THR A 156 8.58 22.38 6.26
CA THR A 156 8.07 21.17 5.63
C THR A 156 7.45 20.27 6.68
N PHE A 157 6.14 20.09 6.60
CA PHE A 157 5.43 19.04 7.33
C PHE A 157 5.51 17.74 6.54
N ARG A 158 6.00 16.67 7.17
CA ARG A 158 5.97 15.31 6.62
C ARG A 158 5.20 14.42 7.56
N ALA A 159 4.19 13.72 7.04
CA ALA A 159 3.42 12.76 7.83
C ALA A 159 3.27 11.43 7.08
N THR A 160 3.04 10.35 7.83
CA THR A 160 2.66 9.02 7.35
C THR A 160 1.67 8.38 8.33
N GLY A 161 0.98 7.31 7.89
CA GLY A 161 0.19 6.46 8.78
C GLY A 161 -1.13 7.06 9.26
N LEU A 162 -1.52 8.24 8.75
CA LEU A 162 -2.83 8.83 8.99
C LEU A 162 -3.89 8.10 8.15
N ILE A 163 -4.24 6.88 8.57
CA ILE A 163 -5.21 5.99 7.93
C ILE A 163 -6.35 5.75 8.92
N SER A 164 -7.60 5.84 8.47
CA SER A 164 -8.75 5.55 9.33
C SER A 164 -8.84 4.06 9.67
N ALA A 165 -9.66 3.70 10.66
CA ALA A 165 -9.92 2.29 11.00
C ALA A 165 -10.51 1.47 9.84
N THR A 166 -11.08 2.12 8.82
CA THR A 166 -11.62 1.46 7.62
C THR A 166 -10.63 1.45 6.45
N GLY A 167 -9.37 1.81 6.67
CA GLY A 167 -8.34 1.88 5.63
C GLY A 167 -8.47 3.08 4.68
N THR A 168 -9.30 4.08 5.02
CA THR A 168 -9.54 5.26 4.16
C THR A 168 -8.60 6.41 4.51
N VAL A 169 -8.30 7.23 3.50
CA VAL A 169 -7.48 8.44 3.61
C VAL A 169 -8.23 9.62 3.02
N GLY A 170 -8.05 10.80 3.60
CA GLY A 170 -8.72 12.03 3.24
C GLY A 170 -7.78 13.23 3.27
N THR A 171 -8.31 14.39 3.64
CA THR A 171 -7.54 15.62 3.81
C THR A 171 -6.95 15.69 5.21
N LEU A 172 -5.66 16.02 5.32
CA LEU A 172 -5.03 16.32 6.61
C LEU A 172 -5.32 17.77 7.01
N PHE A 173 -5.80 17.94 8.23
CA PHE A 173 -5.99 19.24 8.87
C PHE A 173 -5.02 19.41 10.03
N ALA A 174 -4.59 20.66 10.24
CA ALA A 174 -3.85 21.08 11.42
C ALA A 174 -4.70 22.05 12.24
N HIS A 175 -4.94 21.71 13.50
CA HIS A 175 -5.67 22.51 14.47
C HIS A 175 -4.68 23.14 15.43
N TYR A 176 -4.65 24.47 15.46
CA TYR A 176 -3.75 25.26 16.28
C TYR A 176 -4.51 25.75 17.50
N LEU A 177 -4.04 25.38 18.68
CA LEU A 177 -4.65 25.72 19.95
C LEU A 177 -3.70 26.52 20.83
N PHE A 178 -4.24 27.54 21.49
CA PHE A 178 -3.52 28.36 22.45
C PHE A 178 -4.29 28.35 23.77
N HIS A 179 -3.63 27.96 24.86
CA HIS A 179 -4.28 27.75 26.17
C HIS A 179 -5.51 26.83 26.09
N GLY A 180 -5.47 25.81 25.22
CA GLY A 180 -6.56 24.85 25.03
C GLY A 180 -7.72 25.34 24.14
N HIS A 181 -7.72 26.60 23.72
CA HIS A 181 -8.73 27.14 22.80
C HIS A 181 -8.28 27.02 21.36
N LEU A 182 -9.16 26.53 20.48
CA LEU A 182 -8.93 26.51 19.03
C LEU A 182 -8.79 27.94 18.51
N ILE A 183 -7.65 28.23 17.89
CA ILE A 183 -7.38 29.52 17.25
C ILE A 183 -7.59 29.43 15.75
N ARG A 184 -7.13 28.34 15.12
CA ARG A 184 -7.23 28.17 13.68
C ARG A 184 -7.20 26.70 13.27
N THR A 185 -7.96 26.35 12.24
CA THR A 185 -7.81 25.10 11.48
C THR A 185 -7.24 25.43 10.10
N VAL A 186 -6.31 24.63 9.61
CA VAL A 186 -5.72 24.75 8.27
C VAL A 186 -5.73 23.41 7.57
N SER A 187 -6.16 23.38 6.31
CA SER A 187 -5.97 22.23 5.43
C SER A 187 -4.51 22.16 4.96
N LEU A 188 -3.86 21.05 5.25
CA LEU A 188 -2.49 20.76 4.78
C LEU A 188 -2.51 20.11 3.39
N GLY A 189 -3.56 19.37 3.05
CA GLY A 189 -3.76 18.78 1.72
C GLY A 189 -4.27 17.34 1.78
N THR A 190 -4.49 16.75 0.61
CA THR A 190 -4.94 15.36 0.48
C THR A 190 -3.79 14.39 0.78
N LEU A 191 -4.08 13.38 1.60
CA LEU A 191 -3.15 12.33 1.94
C LEU A 191 -2.99 11.34 0.78
N GLY A 192 -1.77 10.81 0.63
CA GLY A 192 -1.51 9.64 -0.21
C GLY A 192 -2.06 8.36 0.40
N ARG A 193 -1.96 7.26 -0.36
CA ARG A 193 -2.53 5.93 -0.06
C ARG A 193 -2.20 5.39 1.34
N CYS A 194 -1.05 5.77 1.90
CA CYS A 194 -0.61 5.35 3.24
C CYS A 194 -0.72 6.46 4.29
N GLY A 195 -1.66 7.38 4.11
CA GLY A 195 -1.82 8.53 4.99
C GLY A 195 -0.59 9.45 4.95
N ASN A 196 0.12 9.48 3.82
CA ASN A 196 1.39 10.19 3.69
C ASN A 196 1.23 11.55 3.00
N ILE A 197 1.96 12.56 3.46
CA ILE A 197 1.99 13.90 2.86
C ILE A 197 3.34 14.56 3.10
N THR A 198 3.74 15.43 2.18
CA THR A 198 4.86 16.35 2.34
C THR A 198 4.43 17.70 1.82
N VAL A 199 4.41 18.72 2.66
CA VAL A 199 3.89 20.04 2.30
C VAL A 199 4.60 21.14 3.05
N ASP A 200 4.87 22.25 2.36
CA ASP A 200 5.43 23.44 2.96
C ASP A 200 4.32 24.40 3.40
N ARG A 201 4.35 24.79 4.67
CA ARG A 201 3.42 25.76 5.28
C ARG A 201 4.12 26.58 6.35
N PRO A 202 3.64 27.78 6.70
CA PRO A 202 4.11 28.49 7.89
C PRO A 202 3.96 27.60 9.13
N LEU A 203 4.95 27.62 10.03
CA LEU A 203 4.89 26.88 11.30
C LEU A 203 3.66 27.25 12.12
N LEU A 204 3.33 28.55 12.15
CA LEU A 204 2.12 29.08 12.74
C LEU A 204 1.38 29.93 11.71
N PRO A 205 0.12 29.61 11.39
CA PRO A 205 -0.64 30.32 10.37
C PRO A 205 -1.29 31.61 10.91
N THR A 206 -0.90 32.08 12.09
CA THR A 206 -1.48 33.26 12.74
C THR A 206 -0.38 34.11 13.37
N ARG A 207 -0.73 35.30 13.86
CA ARG A 207 0.18 36.06 14.70
C ARG A 207 0.54 35.26 15.95
N ALA A 208 1.84 35.06 16.16
CA ALA A 208 2.34 34.32 17.30
C ALA A 208 2.13 35.08 18.60
N ARG A 209 1.71 34.34 19.64
CA ARG A 209 1.68 34.79 21.04
C ARG A 209 2.71 33.97 21.79
N ARG A 210 3.44 34.60 22.72
CA ARG A 210 4.36 33.89 23.61
C ARG A 210 3.58 32.88 24.46
N GLY A 211 4.19 31.73 24.71
CA GLY A 211 3.59 30.63 25.46
C GLY A 211 3.53 29.32 24.67
N ALA A 212 2.83 28.34 25.24
CA ALA A 212 2.67 27.02 24.68
C ALA A 212 1.47 26.94 23.72
N TRP A 213 1.74 26.43 22.53
CA TRP A 213 0.78 26.11 21.50
C TRP A 213 0.69 24.60 21.35
N ARG A 214 -0.52 24.06 21.30
CA ARG A 214 -0.74 22.67 20.90
C ARG A 214 -1.15 22.65 19.43
N ILE A 215 -0.56 21.77 18.66
CA ILE A 215 -0.97 21.51 17.28
C ILE A 215 -1.45 20.07 17.21
N GLN A 216 -2.67 19.88 16.72
CA GLN A 216 -3.24 18.55 16.49
C GLN A 216 -3.42 18.36 14.98
N PHE A 217 -3.02 17.18 14.50
CA PHE A 217 -3.13 16.79 13.10
C PHE A 217 -4.05 15.57 13.01
N ASP A 218 -5.12 15.69 12.22
CA ASP A 218 -6.06 14.59 11.94
C ASP A 218 -6.81 14.82 10.63
N GLN A 219 -7.75 13.92 10.30
CA GLN A 219 -8.49 13.94 9.03
C GLN A 219 -9.86 14.61 9.12
N SER A 220 -10.20 15.25 10.25
CA SER A 220 -11.46 15.96 10.46
C SER A 220 -11.27 17.46 10.25
N HIS A 221 -12.19 18.08 9.51
CA HIS A 221 -12.18 19.54 9.38
C HIS A 221 -12.56 20.24 10.71
N ALA A 222 -13.48 19.66 11.48
CA ALA A 222 -13.84 20.17 12.80
C ALA A 222 -12.88 19.63 13.85
N TYR A 223 -12.39 20.51 14.72
CA TYR A 223 -11.54 20.10 15.85
C TYR A 223 -12.32 19.21 16.81
N SER A 224 -11.74 18.06 17.17
CA SER A 224 -12.15 17.26 18.32
C SER A 224 -10.91 16.65 18.98
N PRO A 225 -10.80 16.68 20.32
CA PRO A 225 -9.68 16.04 21.02
C PRO A 225 -9.71 14.51 20.95
N HIS A 226 -10.77 13.92 20.40
CA HIS A 226 -11.00 12.47 20.37
C HIS A 226 -10.91 11.87 18.95
N THR A 227 -10.41 12.62 17.97
CA THR A 227 -10.21 12.10 16.61
C THR A 227 -9.20 10.95 16.60
N THR A 228 -9.43 10.00 15.69
CA THR A 228 -8.57 8.84 15.43
C THR A 228 -8.48 8.58 13.92
N PRO A 229 -7.27 8.43 13.35
CA PRO A 229 -5.97 8.67 13.98
C PRO A 229 -5.74 10.17 14.23
N ARG A 230 -4.90 10.49 15.21
CA ARG A 230 -4.42 11.86 15.45
C ARG A 230 -2.97 11.87 15.88
N ILE A 231 -2.27 12.96 15.56
CA ILE A 231 -0.93 13.28 16.07
C ILE A 231 -1.03 14.62 16.79
N SER A 232 -0.36 14.79 17.92
CA SER A 232 -0.35 16.05 18.65
C SER A 232 1.06 16.40 19.09
N ASP A 233 1.40 17.68 18.98
CA ASP A 233 2.70 18.22 19.38
C ASP A 233 2.53 19.57 20.11
N THR A 234 3.54 19.96 20.87
CA THR A 234 3.59 21.23 21.59
C THR A 234 4.72 22.10 21.08
N LEU A 235 4.36 23.26 20.55
CA LEU A 235 5.27 24.32 20.16
C LEU A 235 5.37 25.35 21.29
N THR A 236 6.58 25.70 21.73
CA THR A 236 6.80 26.79 22.68
C THR A 236 7.37 28.01 21.98
N ILE A 237 6.74 29.17 22.19
CA ILE A 237 7.20 30.46 21.68
C ILE A 237 7.69 31.30 22.85
N SER A 238 9.00 31.56 22.90
CA SER A 238 9.67 32.38 23.93
C SER A 238 9.80 33.84 23.53
#